data_AF-A0A4R4VVD3-F1
#
_entry.id   AF-A0A4R4VVD3-F1
#
_cell.length_a   1.000
_cell.length_b   1.000
_cell.length_c   1.000
_cell.angle_alpha   90.00
_cell.angle_beta   90.00
_cell.angle_gamma   90.00
#
_symmetry.space_group_name_H-M   'P 1'
#
loop_
_entity.id
_entity.type
_entity.pdbx_description
1 polymer ?
#
loop_
_entity_poly.entity_id
_entity_poly.type
_entity_poly.pdbx_seq_one_letter_code
_entity_poly.pdbx_strand_id
1 'polypeptide(L)' 'MFTTTELAQVLFATALQPSDRLSPVQIREAVDERLCACGGDASWCAEYVAQEAGDHPETYVRRMRWALGAVADAYTLAAA' A
#
# COMPACT_ATOMS: atom_id res chain seq x y z
N MET A 1 -15.20 3.38 1.61
CA MET A 1 -14.62 2.04 1.79
C MET A 1 -13.63 1.87 0.66
N PHE A 2 -12.34 1.69 0.98
CA PHE A 2 -11.31 1.52 -0.03
C PHE A 2 -11.24 0.05 -0.48
N THR A 3 -10.94 -0.15 -1.76
CA THR A 3 -10.63 -1.44 -2.37
C THR A 3 -9.22 -1.90 -1.97
N THR A 4 -8.94 -3.20 -2.13
CA THR A 4 -7.58 -3.74 -1.96
C THR A 4 -6.55 -3.00 -2.81
N THR A 5 -6.90 -2.61 -4.04
CA THR A 5 -5.99 -1.88 -4.93
C THR A 5 -5.72 -0.46 -4.46
N GLU A 6 -6.72 0.25 -3.91
CA GLU A 6 -6.51 1.58 -3.33
C GLU A 6 -5.66 1.51 -2.06
N LEU A 7 -5.94 0.57 -1.16
CA LEU A 7 -5.13 0.34 0.03
C LEU A 7 -3.69 -0.08 -0.32
N ALA A 8 -3.50 -0.87 -1.38
CA ALA A 8 -2.18 -1.25 -1.86
C ALA A 8 -1.40 -0.06 -2.44
N GLN A 9 -2.06 0.89 -3.12
CA GLN A 9 -1.43 2.13 -3.58
C GLN A 9 -0.98 3.00 -2.40
N VAL A 10 -1.79 3.07 -1.34
CA VAL A 10 -1.41 3.76 -0.11
C VAL A 10 -0.20 3.08 0.53
N LEU A 11 -0.21 1.76 0.70
CA LEU A 11 0.91 1.01 1.27
C LEU A 11 2.19 1.18 0.43
N PHE A 12 2.06 1.15 -0.90
CA PHE A 12 3.17 1.35 -1.84
C PHE A 12 3.89 2.69 -1.58
N ALA A 13 3.12 3.75 -1.28
CA ALA A 13 3.61 5.10 -1.01
C ALA A 13 4.23 5.27 0.40
N THR A 14 4.24 4.24 1.24
CA THR A 14 4.97 4.24 2.52
C THR A 14 6.43 3.84 2.32
N ALA A 15 7.25 3.93 3.37
CA ALA A 15 8.62 3.41 3.37
C ALA A 15 8.72 1.89 3.60
N LEU A 16 7.60 1.22 3.94
CA LEU A 16 7.60 -0.21 4.24
C LEU A 16 8.00 -1.04 3.02
N GLN A 17 8.57 -2.22 3.29
CA GLN A 17 9.08 -3.13 2.28
C GLN A 17 8.95 -4.60 2.71
N PRO A 18 9.02 -5.56 1.76
CA PRO A 18 8.86 -6.99 2.06
C PRO A 18 9.80 -7.56 3.12
N SER A 19 10.97 -6.94 3.34
CA SER A 19 11.96 -7.41 4.32
C SER A 19 11.62 -7.05 5.78
N ASP A 20 10.68 -6.14 6.03
CA ASP A 20 10.49 -5.52 7.35
C ASP A 20 9.81 -6.43 8.40
N ARG A 21 9.51 -7.70 8.07
CA ARG A 21 8.82 -8.68 8.96
C ARG A 21 7.59 -8.07 9.67
N LEU A 22 6.63 -7.63 8.88
CA LEU A 22 5.46 -6.89 9.35
C LEU A 22 4.30 -7.83 9.72
N SER A 23 3.59 -7.49 10.78
CA SER A 23 2.29 -8.10 11.12
C SER A 23 1.14 -7.43 10.35
N PRO A 24 -0.02 -8.12 10.20
CA PRO A 24 -1.24 -7.53 9.64
C PRO A 24 -1.69 -6.22 10.30
N VAL A 25 -1.47 -6.09 11.61
CA VAL A 25 -1.81 -4.87 12.36
C VAL A 25 -0.93 -3.71 11.93
N GLN A 26 0.39 -3.91 11.86
CA GLN A 26 1.33 -2.87 11.44
C GLN A 26 1.09 -2.39 10.00
N ILE A 27 0.67 -3.30 9.10
CA ILE A 27 0.29 -2.91 7.73
C ILE A 27 -0.92 -1.98 7.75
N ARG A 28 -1.97 -2.33 8.51
CA ARG A 28 -3.19 -1.51 8.63
C ARG A 28 -2.89 -0.15 9.25
N GLU A 29 -2.10 -0.11 10.32
CA GLU A 29 -1.66 1.13 10.98
C GLU A 29 -0.90 2.04 10.01
N ALA A 30 0.04 1.50 9.23
CA ALA A 30 0.79 2.29 8.25
C ALA A 30 -0.09 2.83 7.11
N VAL A 31 -1.07 2.04 6.67
CA VAL A 31 -2.06 2.50 5.68
C VAL A 31 -2.93 3.61 6.24
N ASP A 32 -3.43 3.46 7.47
CA ASP A 32 -4.23 4.47 8.15
C ASP A 32 -3.43 5.75 8.40
N GLU A 33 -2.17 5.64 8.87
CA GLU A 33 -1.27 6.78 9.06
C GLU A 33 -1.03 7.52 7.74
N ARG A 34 -0.78 6.79 6.65
CA ARG A 34 -0.55 7.40 5.34
C ARG A 34 -1.80 8.08 4.79
N LEU A 35 -2.97 7.45 4.92
CA LEU A 35 -4.25 8.08 4.56
C LEU A 35 -4.49 9.36 5.35
N CYS A 36 -4.26 9.34 6.68
CA CYS A 36 -4.36 10.52 7.53
C CYS A 36 -3.41 11.64 7.07
N ALA A 37 -2.17 11.29 6.72
CA ALA A 37 -1.20 12.25 6.19
C ALA A 37 -1.62 12.86 4.82
N CYS A 38 -2.42 12.12 4.04
CA CYS A 38 -3.01 12.58 2.78
C CYS A 38 -4.38 13.26 2.96
N GLY A 39 -4.82 13.53 4.19
CA GLY A 39 -6.13 14.17 4.46
C GLY A 39 -7.33 13.26 4.17
N GLY A 40 -7.12 11.94 4.16
CA GLY A 40 -8.13 10.94 3.83
C GLY A 40 -8.33 10.70 2.32
N ASP A 41 -7.58 11.39 1.46
CA ASP A 41 -7.65 11.25 0.01
C ASP A 41 -6.45 10.45 -0.52
N ALA A 42 -6.71 9.32 -1.17
CA ALA A 42 -5.67 8.45 -1.72
C ALA A 42 -5.24 8.82 -3.14
N SER A 43 -5.83 9.84 -3.77
CA SER A 43 -5.53 10.25 -5.15
C SER A 43 -4.05 10.59 -5.37
N TRP A 44 -3.42 11.28 -4.42
CA TRP A 44 -1.97 11.53 -4.45
C TRP A 44 -1.15 10.22 -4.49
N CYS A 45 -1.57 9.19 -3.75
CA CYS A 45 -0.88 7.90 -3.77
C CYS A 45 -1.01 7.23 -5.14
N ALA A 46 -2.18 7.35 -5.80
CA ALA A 46 -2.38 6.85 -7.15
C ALA A 46 -1.50 7.58 -8.18
N GLU A 47 -1.40 8.91 -8.08
CA GLU A 47 -0.52 9.72 -8.92
C GLU A 47 0.95 9.31 -8.75
N TYR A 48 1.41 9.18 -7.49
CA TYR A 48 2.77 8.74 -7.19
C TYR A 48 3.07 7.35 -7.75
N VAL A 49 2.14 6.41 -7.57
CA VAL A 49 2.26 5.04 -8.11
C VAL A 49 2.32 5.04 -9.64
N ALA A 50 1.54 5.89 -10.32
CA ALA A 50 1.58 6.01 -11.77
C ALA A 50 2.93 6.56 -12.27
N GLN A 51 3.51 7.52 -11.55
CA GLN A 51 4.85 8.04 -11.87
C GLN A 51 5.92 6.95 -11.75
N GLU A 52 5.93 6.19 -10.65
CA GLU A 52 6.88 5.09 -10.42
C GLU A 52 6.73 3.97 -11.46
N ALA A 53 5.51 3.71 -11.93
CA ALA A 53 5.26 2.76 -13.01
C ALA A 53 5.88 3.19 -14.35
N GLY A 54 5.96 4.50 -14.60
CA GLY A 54 6.59 5.07 -15.80
C GLY A 54 8.12 5.16 -15.67
N ASP A 55 8.62 5.71 -14.56
CA ASP A 55 10.04 6.00 -14.37
C ASP A 55 10.86 4.74 -14.02
N HIS A 56 10.26 3.83 -13.26
CA HIS A 56 10.94 2.68 -12.66
C HIS A 56 10.10 1.39 -12.77
N PRO A 57 9.73 0.95 -13.99
CA PRO A 57 8.77 -0.14 -14.19
C PRO A 57 9.17 -1.46 -13.53
N GLU A 58 10.45 -1.83 -13.51
CA GLU A 58 10.91 -3.08 -12.88
C GLU A 58 10.78 -3.02 -11.35
N THR A 59 11.08 -1.87 -10.75
CA THR A 59 10.95 -1.64 -9.31
C THR A 59 9.47 -1.58 -8.92
N TYR A 60 8.68 -0.85 -9.70
CA TYR A 60 7.24 -0.73 -9.54
C TYR A 60 6.56 -2.10 -9.51
N VAL A 61 6.80 -2.97 -10.50
CA VAL A 61 6.15 -4.28 -10.58
C VAL A 61 6.41 -5.12 -9.33
N ARG A 62 7.67 -5.15 -8.86
CA ARG A 62 8.04 -5.91 -7.65
C ARG A 62 7.36 -5.34 -6.40
N ARG A 63 7.39 -4.01 -6.23
CA ARG A 63 6.84 -3.33 -5.05
C ARG A 63 5.31 -3.40 -5.02
N MET A 64 4.64 -3.20 -6.14
CA MET A 64 3.18 -3.23 -6.24
C MET A 64 2.62 -4.64 -6.04
N ARG A 65 3.28 -5.67 -6.58
CA ARG A 65 2.89 -7.07 -6.32
C ARG A 65 2.97 -7.41 -4.83
N TRP A 66 4.01 -6.95 -4.15
CA TRP A 66 4.12 -7.12 -2.71
C TRP A 66 3.01 -6.37 -1.98
N ALA A 67 2.77 -5.09 -2.30
CA ALA A 67 1.75 -4.28 -1.63
C ALA A 67 0.34 -4.89 -1.77
N LEU A 68 -0.01 -5.38 -2.96
CA LEU A 68 -1.28 -6.08 -3.21
C LEU A 68 -1.45 -7.32 -2.33
N GLY A 69 -0.42 -8.16 -2.24
CA GLY A 69 -0.46 -9.36 -1.39
C GLY A 69 -0.53 -9.00 0.09
N ALA A 70 0.31 -8.07 0.54
CA ALA A 70 0.38 -7.64 1.93
C ALA A 70 -0.96 -7.05 2.42
N VAL A 71 -1.62 -6.23 1.61
CA VAL A 71 -2.95 -5.69 1.92
C VAL A 71 -4.01 -6.78 1.88
N ALA A 72 -4.00 -7.66 0.87
CA ALA A 72 -4.97 -8.75 0.80
C ALA A 72 -4.90 -9.62 2.08
N ASP A 73 -3.70 -10.00 2.51
CA ASP A 73 -3.50 -10.79 3.72
C ASP A 73 -3.92 -10.02 4.98
N ALA A 74 -3.52 -8.75 5.11
CA ALA A 74 -3.78 -7.95 6.31
C ALA A 74 -5.28 -7.64 6.54
N TYR A 75 -6.05 -7.48 5.47
CA TYR A 75 -7.47 -7.18 5.53
C TYR A 75 -8.38 -8.42 5.42
N THR A 76 -7.87 -9.57 4.92
CA THR A 76 -8.61 -10.85 4.99
C THR A 76 -8.68 -11.35 6.44
N LEU A 77 -7.60 -11.20 7.21
CA LEU A 77 -7.55 -11.56 8.63
C LEU A 77 -8.44 -10.69 9.54
N ALA A 78 -9.04 -9.62 9.01
CA ALA A 78 -10.00 -8.79 9.73
C ALA A 78 -11.45 -9.30 9.64
N ALA A 79 -11.74 -10.21 8.70
CA ALA A 79 -13.08 -10.75 8.45
C ALA A 79 -13.35 -12.09 9.16
N ALA A 80 -12.40 -12.58 9.98
CA ALA A 80 -12.50 -13.81 10.78
C ALA A 80 -12.47 -13.46 12.28
#